data_AF-A0A920U5H4-F1
#
_entry.id   AF-A0A920U5H4-F1
#
_cell.length_a   1.000
_cell.length_b   1.000
_cell.length_c   1.000
_cell.angle_alpha   90.00
_cell.angle_beta   90.00
_cell.angle_gamma   90.00
#
_symmetry.space_group_name_H-M   'P 1'
#
loop_
_entity.id
_entity.type
_entity.pdbx_description
1 polymer ?
#
loop_
_entity_poly.entity_id
_entity_poly.type
_entity_poly.pdbx_seq_one_letter_code
_entity_poly.pdbx_strand_id
1 'polypeptide(L)'
;MTAKKGNGLLMIYSDVPAEHDEEFNRWYNEEHIPERLSIPGVLNAARYEAVQGGPRYLACYELESSETWYSDAWQKWLKEPTEWSKKDVTKGYWNGVY
;
A
#
# COMPACT_ATOMS: atom_id res chain seq x y z
N MET A 1 -0.34 14.57 -21.16
CA MET A 1 -0.39 13.13 -20.81
C MET A 1 0.57 12.93 -19.66
N THR A 2 0.09 12.69 -18.45
CA THR A 2 0.96 12.41 -17.29
C THR A 2 1.72 11.12 -17.56
N ALA A 3 3.04 11.12 -17.32
CA ALA A 3 3.82 9.89 -17.39
C ALA A 3 3.26 8.89 -16.37
N LYS A 4 2.78 7.74 -16.85
CA LYS A 4 2.26 6.65 -15.98
C LYS A 4 3.35 5.64 -15.58
N LYS A 5 4.61 5.95 -15.88
CA LYS A 5 5.77 5.11 -15.59
C LYS A 5 6.82 5.97 -14.90
N GLY A 6 7.20 5.56 -13.71
CA GLY A 6 8.31 6.13 -12.97
C GLY A 6 9.48 5.16 -12.94
N ASN A 7 10.48 5.49 -12.13
CA ASN A 7 11.69 4.69 -11.97
C ASN A 7 11.78 4.03 -10.57
N GLY A 8 10.72 4.11 -9.76
CA GLY A 8 10.62 3.45 -8.48
C GLY A 8 9.40 2.53 -8.42
N LEU A 9 9.54 1.40 -7.74
CA LEU A 9 8.45 0.49 -7.44
C LEU A 9 8.53 0.09 -5.98
N LEU A 10 7.43 0.24 -5.27
CA LEU A 10 7.26 -0.25 -3.90
C LEU A 10 6.31 -1.43 -3.92
N MET A 11 6.74 -2.56 -3.37
CA MET A 11 5.97 -3.79 -3.31
C MET A 11 5.80 -4.23 -1.87
N ILE A 12 4.56 -4.53 -1.49
CA ILE A 12 4.25 -5.02 -0.16
C ILE A 12 3.44 -6.30 -0.26
N TYR A 13 3.93 -7.34 0.40
CA TYR A 13 3.28 -8.64 0.48
C TYR A 13 2.59 -8.81 1.83
N SER A 14 1.38 -9.37 1.81
CA SER A 14 0.57 -9.53 3.02
C SER A 14 -0.11 -10.89 3.11
N ASP A 15 -0.10 -11.46 4.32
CA ASP A 15 -1.00 -12.53 4.73
C ASP A 15 -1.89 -12.03 5.87
N VAL A 16 -3.20 -12.17 5.68
CA VAL A 16 -4.22 -11.67 6.62
C VAL A 16 -5.04 -12.88 7.10
N PRO A 17 -5.29 -13.02 8.41
CA PRO A 17 -6.21 -14.01 8.94
C PRO A 17 -7.58 -13.91 8.28
N ALA A 18 -8.23 -15.06 8.05
CA ALA A 18 -9.48 -15.12 7.29
C ALA A 18 -10.59 -14.25 7.91
N GLU A 19 -10.62 -14.12 9.25
CA GLU A 19 -11.57 -13.27 9.98
C GLU A 19 -11.40 -11.77 9.73
N HIS A 20 -10.24 -11.32 9.22
CA HIS A 20 -9.94 -9.92 8.94
C HIS A 20 -9.89 -9.61 7.44
N ASP A 21 -10.06 -10.60 6.57
CA ASP A 21 -9.88 -10.50 5.12
C ASP A 21 -10.79 -9.46 4.46
N GLU A 22 -12.08 -9.49 4.79
CA GLU A 22 -13.06 -8.57 4.23
C GLU A 22 -12.80 -7.12 4.67
N GLU A 23 -12.53 -6.91 5.97
CA GLU A 23 -12.25 -5.58 6.50
C GLU A 23 -10.95 -5.01 5.94
N PHE A 24 -9.91 -5.84 5.83
CA PHE A 24 -8.64 -5.47 5.23
C PHE A 24 -8.82 -5.02 3.78
N ASN A 25 -9.57 -5.78 2.97
CA ASN A 25 -9.84 -5.41 1.58
C ASN A 25 -10.68 -4.15 1.44
N ARG A 26 -11.66 -3.94 2.33
CA ARG A 26 -12.47 -2.72 2.35
C ARG A 26 -11.63 -1.50 2.68
N TRP A 27 -10.83 -1.57 3.74
CA TRP A 27 -9.88 -0.52 4.11
C TRP A 27 -8.92 -0.20 2.96
N TYR A 28 -8.36 -1.21 2.32
CA TYR A 28 -7.39 -1.01 1.24
C TYR A 28 -7.98 -0.22 0.07
N ASN A 29 -9.21 -0.56 -0.33
CA ASN A 29 -9.84 0.01 -1.51
C ASN A 29 -10.49 1.38 -1.22
N GLU A 30 -11.10 1.55 -0.05
CA GLU A 30 -11.85 2.77 0.29
C GLU A 30 -10.98 3.87 0.87
N GLU A 31 -9.86 3.52 1.52
CA GLU A 31 -9.03 4.50 2.24
C GLU A 31 -7.56 4.41 1.81
N HIS A 32 -6.93 3.25 1.97
CA HIS A 32 -5.47 3.15 1.83
C HIS A 32 -4.97 3.54 0.42
N ILE A 33 -5.57 2.99 -0.64
CA ILE A 33 -5.17 3.29 -2.02
C ILE A 33 -5.39 4.77 -2.37
N PRO A 34 -6.57 5.36 -2.10
CA PRO A 34 -6.77 6.80 -2.26
C PRO A 34 -5.74 7.66 -1.53
N GLU A 35 -5.42 7.33 -0.28
CA GLU A 35 -4.40 8.04 0.48
C GLU A 35 -3.01 7.94 -0.17
N ARG A 36 -2.60 6.74 -0.59
CA ARG A 36 -1.31 6.53 -1.26
C ARG A 36 -1.23 7.30 -2.57
N LEU A 37 -2.28 7.27 -3.37
CA LEU A 37 -2.35 8.02 -4.64
C LEU A 37 -2.37 9.54 -4.44
N SER A 38 -2.70 10.04 -3.24
CA SER A 38 -2.65 11.47 -2.93
C SER A 38 -1.24 11.98 -2.60
N ILE A 39 -0.27 11.09 -2.33
CA ILE A 39 1.10 11.48 -1.99
C ILE A 39 1.83 11.92 -3.28
N PRO A 40 2.42 13.13 -3.32
CA PRO A 40 3.23 13.56 -4.46
C PRO A 40 4.36 12.56 -4.77
N GLY A 41 4.46 12.17 -6.04
CA GLY A 41 5.43 11.17 -6.51
C GLY A 41 4.87 9.74 -6.59
N VAL A 42 3.66 9.47 -6.09
CA VAL A 42 2.96 8.20 -6.35
C VAL A 42 2.18 8.32 -7.65
N LEU A 43 2.50 7.47 -8.62
CA LEU A 43 1.98 7.57 -9.97
C LEU A 43 0.81 6.61 -10.22
N ASN A 44 0.85 5.44 -9.59
CA ASN A 44 -0.16 4.41 -9.76
C ASN A 44 -0.15 3.42 -8.60
N ALA A 45 -1.24 2.66 -8.46
CA ALA A 45 -1.35 1.59 -7.49
C ALA A 45 -2.09 0.38 -8.11
N ALA A 46 -1.66 -0.82 -7.74
CA ALA A 46 -2.31 -2.07 -8.12
C ALA A 46 -2.32 -3.04 -6.94
N ARG A 47 -3.36 -3.87 -6.88
CA ARG A 47 -3.49 -4.94 -5.89
C ARG A 47 -3.73 -6.26 -6.62
N TYR A 48 -3.12 -7.31 -6.09
CA TYR A 48 -3.23 -8.67 -6.59
C TYR A 48 -3.55 -9.61 -5.44
N GLU A 49 -4.34 -10.63 -5.75
CA GLU A 49 -4.61 -11.76 -4.86
C GLU A 49 -3.98 -13.02 -5.48
N ALA A 50 -3.29 -13.80 -4.65
CA ALA A 50 -2.67 -15.04 -5.08
C ALA A 50 -3.75 -16.06 -5.44
N VAL A 51 -3.67 -16.61 -6.66
CA VAL A 51 -4.53 -17.73 -7.08
C VAL A 51 -4.09 -19.04 -6.41
N GLN A 52 -2.81 -19.14 -6.04
CA GLN A 52 -2.22 -20.30 -5.36
C GLN A 52 -1.04 -19.87 -4.49
N GLY A 53 -0.87 -20.49 -3.32
CA GLY A 53 0.25 -20.23 -2.41
C GLY A 53 0.06 -18.95 -1.59
N GLY A 54 1.17 -18.35 -1.16
CA GLY A 54 1.17 -17.08 -0.44
C GLY A 54 2.51 -16.34 -0.57
N PRO A 55 2.59 -15.08 -0.10
CA PRO A 55 1.54 -14.36 0.63
C PRO A 55 0.27 -14.06 -0.17
N ARG A 56 -0.90 -14.04 0.49
CA ARG A 56 -2.21 -13.96 -0.16
C ARG A 56 -2.39 -12.69 -1.00
N TYR A 57 -1.84 -11.56 -0.55
CA TYR A 57 -1.98 -10.29 -1.24
C TYR A 57 -0.63 -9.67 -1.61
N LEU A 58 -0.62 -8.98 -2.74
CA LEU A 58 0.45 -8.08 -3.16
C LEU A 58 -0.15 -6.71 -3.48
N ALA A 59 0.40 -5.66 -2.89
CA ALA A 59 0.16 -4.28 -3.29
C ALA A 59 1.42 -3.71 -3.94
N CYS A 60 1.26 -3.09 -5.11
CA CYS A 60 2.33 -2.43 -5.84
C CYS A 60 1.99 -0.94 -6.00
N TYR A 61 2.98 -0.09 -5.75
CA TYR A 61 2.90 1.34 -6.00
C TYR A 61 4.02 1.76 -6.96
N GLU A 62 3.62 2.34 -8.09
CA GLU A 62 4.54 2.97 -9.03
C GLU A 62 4.92 4.35 -8.47
N LEU A 63 6.21 4.60 -8.32
CA LEU A 63 6.74 5.85 -7.81
C LEU A 63 7.55 6.56 -8.88
N GLU A 64 7.55 7.88 -8.89
CA GLU A 64 8.39 8.70 -9.78
C GLU A 64 9.87 8.29 -9.67
N SER A 65 10.34 8.05 -8.45
CA SER A 65 11.62 7.39 -8.15
C SER A 65 11.59 6.73 -6.77
N SER A 66 12.64 5.97 -6.43
CA SER A 66 12.81 5.41 -5.07
C SER A 66 12.84 6.49 -3.98
N GLU A 67 13.27 7.71 -4.32
CA GLU A 67 13.35 8.84 -3.37
C GLU A 67 11.97 9.27 -2.84
N THR A 68 10.89 8.99 -3.59
CA THR A 68 9.51 9.30 -3.15
C THR A 68 9.19 8.66 -1.80
N TRP A 69 9.70 7.46 -1.52
CA TRP A 69 9.51 6.80 -0.22
C TRP A 69 10.09 7.61 0.95
N TYR A 70 11.23 8.28 0.72
CA TYR A 70 11.91 9.08 1.74
C TYR A 70 11.40 10.52 1.82
N SER A 71 10.47 10.92 0.95
CA SER A 71 9.93 12.28 0.92
C SER A 71 9.20 12.66 2.21
N ASP A 72 9.23 13.95 2.56
CA ASP A 72 8.51 14.46 3.74
C ASP A 72 7.00 14.17 3.68
N ALA A 73 6.41 14.20 2.49
CA ALA A 73 4.98 13.89 2.30
C ALA A 73 4.68 12.43 2.67
N TRP A 74 5.50 11.49 2.21
CA TRP A 74 5.36 10.08 2.55
C TRP A 74 5.63 9.82 4.04
N GLN A 75 6.71 10.40 4.57
CA GLN A 75 7.10 10.25 5.98
C GLN A 75 6.09 10.88 6.94
N LYS A 76 5.42 11.97 6.54
CA LYS A 76 4.31 12.56 7.29
C LYS A 76 3.12 11.59 7.36
N TRP A 77 2.73 10.99 6.23
CA TRP A 77 1.65 9.99 6.22
C TRP A 77 1.95 8.82 7.18
N LEU A 78 3.19 8.32 7.20
CA LEU A 78 3.59 7.24 8.12
C LEU A 78 3.45 7.63 9.61
N LYS A 79 3.59 8.91 9.94
CA LYS A 79 3.46 9.44 11.32
C LYS A 79 2.02 9.76 11.70
N GLU A 80 1.21 10.13 10.72
CA GLU A 80 -0.17 10.62 10.89
C GLU A 80 -1.18 9.79 10.09
N PRO A 81 -1.23 8.45 10.25
CA PRO A 81 -2.24 7.64 9.56
C PRO A 81 -3.65 7.94 10.09
N THR A 82 -4.67 7.63 9.28
CA THR A 82 -6.07 7.66 9.70
C THR A 82 -6.35 6.73 10.88
N GLU A 83 -7.45 6.96 11.58
CA GLU A 83 -7.88 6.07 12.67
C GLU A 83 -8.17 4.64 12.17
N TRP A 84 -8.64 4.45 10.94
CA TRP A 84 -8.85 3.11 10.39
C TRP A 84 -7.51 2.44 10.03
N SER A 85 -6.57 3.16 9.44
CA SER A 85 -5.20 2.68 9.22
C SER A 85 -4.45 2.35 10.51
N LYS A 86 -4.85 2.91 11.67
CA LYS A 86 -4.30 2.57 13.00
C LYS A 86 -4.88 1.30 13.62
N LYS A 87 -6.01 0.79 13.14
CA LYS A 87 -6.67 -0.40 13.71
C LYS A 87 -5.80 -1.65 13.57
N ASP A 88 -6.01 -2.62 14.45
CA ASP A 88 -5.21 -3.85 14.50
C ASP A 88 -5.31 -4.69 13.21
N VAL A 89 -6.38 -4.53 12.42
CA VAL A 89 -6.57 -5.22 11.13
C VAL A 89 -5.52 -4.87 10.05
N THR A 90 -4.68 -3.86 10.29
CA THR A 90 -3.57 -3.46 9.41
C THR A 90 -2.19 -3.69 10.04
N LYS A 91 -2.14 -4.08 11.32
CA LYS A 91 -0.89 -4.20 12.10
C LYS A 91 -0.42 -5.65 12.15
N GLY A 92 0.73 -5.90 11.53
CA GLY A 92 1.45 -7.18 11.64
C GLY A 92 1.25 -8.15 10.47
N TYR A 93 0.47 -7.77 9.46
CA TYR A 93 0.24 -8.59 8.26
C TYR A 93 1.20 -8.30 7.11
N TRP A 94 2.27 -7.54 7.36
CA TRP A 94 3.25 -7.16 6.35
C TRP A 94 4.45 -8.10 6.42
N ASN A 95 4.56 -9.00 5.44
CA ASN A 95 5.61 -10.02 5.39
C ASN A 95 6.90 -9.50 4.71
N GLY A 96 6.86 -8.29 4.16
CA GLY A 96 8.01 -7.58 3.61
C GLY A 96 7.60 -6.32 2.87
N VAL A 97 8.47 -5.30 2.91
CA VAL A 97 8.39 -4.07 2.11
C VAL A 97 9.64 -4.07 1.24
N TYR A 98 9.46 -4.10 -0.08
CA TYR A 98 10.52 -4.20 -1.08
C TYR A 98 10.46 -3.01 -2.04
#